data_AF-A0A0M0JEM4-F1
#
_entry.id   AF-A0A0M0JEM4-F1
#
_cell.length_a   1.000
_cell.length_b   1.000
_cell.length_c   1.000
_cell.angle_alpha   90.00
_cell.angle_beta   90.00
_cell.angle_gamma   90.00
#
_symmetry.space_group_name_H-M   'P 1'
#
loop_
_entity.id
_entity.type
_entity.pdbx_description
1 polymer ?
#
loop_
_entity_poly.entity_id
_entity_poly.type
_entity_poly.pdbx_seq_one_letter_code
_entity_poly.pdbx_strand_id
1 'polypeptide(L)'
;MVVPGIKSPGSVITGSGPVSNRPDSDSPDSIIPGSANPSSKYQYERKQSSSRRGASVSPEFVAQVYETTQQLKRRSLARRGLLDPLNSSLLLKWDIVTALALLFTATLTPFEIAFIDQAESPANAWFIVNRVVDLIFIVDMVLQFFIAYEDRQKNKAHGKGFFYTREVIWDRRRIWRHYLLGSFSVDLVSILPSFLDVLPLMTQEFNIGIDTRAMRALRVLRLIKLIRLMRAQRVISRVSSRISISHTSQTLISCLVAILLASHWYACIMALQASFHPSLSDTFLGTFGYCDDSFATSTEATTESGGGVLARKLARECPGLDLAQWYIAAFSWSSMVITGTGGTDAYPSKNSVAETILVVFLVIFGALLWTQVLAAFCDMATNADPGAIEYRQLVDEVNRFCHQEKLPQELQIRLRQYFAQRRHILKARSTTSVVHKMSSTLQQEVTLLVQYHWRDVGAPAADGFPDDD
;
A
#
# COMPACT_ATOMS: atom_id res chain seq x y z
N MET A 1 27.88 33.65 -28.23
CA MET A 1 29.02 32.71 -28.08
C MET A 1 28.57 31.38 -28.70
N VAL A 2 28.83 31.00 -29.96
CA VAL A 2 30.05 31.05 -30.80
C VAL A 2 31.21 30.40 -30.03
N VAL A 3 31.80 29.24 -30.37
CA VAL A 3 31.85 28.41 -31.60
C VAL A 3 32.52 27.04 -31.20
N PRO A 4 32.73 26.05 -32.11
CA PRO A 4 32.69 24.60 -31.86
C PRO A 4 34.01 23.83 -32.14
N GLY A 5 33.96 22.49 -31.98
CA GLY A 5 34.60 21.48 -32.85
C GLY A 5 36.10 21.22 -32.70
N ILE A 6 36.51 19.95 -32.91
CA ILE A 6 37.50 19.49 -33.93
C ILE A 6 38.23 18.17 -33.53
N LYS A 7 38.18 17.21 -34.48
CA LYS A 7 39.14 16.14 -34.88
C LYS A 7 39.35 14.85 -34.07
N SER A 8 39.08 13.74 -34.78
CA SER A 8 39.89 12.51 -34.81
C SER A 8 41.28 12.75 -35.44
N PRO A 9 42.25 11.86 -35.17
CA PRO A 9 42.82 11.09 -36.27
C PRO A 9 43.11 9.63 -35.91
N GLY A 10 43.10 8.75 -36.92
CA GLY A 10 43.70 7.42 -36.84
C GLY A 10 45.10 7.40 -37.44
N SER A 11 45.94 6.47 -36.99
CA SER A 11 47.02 5.89 -37.81
C SER A 11 47.61 4.63 -37.16
N VAL A 12 47.61 3.58 -37.99
CA VAL A 12 48.41 2.34 -38.02
C VAL A 12 49.85 2.48 -37.50
N ILE A 13 50.34 1.50 -36.71
CA ILE A 13 51.75 1.04 -36.71
C ILE A 13 51.81 -0.49 -36.51
N THR A 14 52.59 -1.10 -37.39
CA THR A 14 53.04 -2.49 -37.52
C THR A 14 54.09 -2.89 -36.48
N GLY A 15 54.16 -4.16 -36.06
CA GLY A 15 55.26 -4.69 -35.25
C GLY A 15 55.34 -6.22 -35.26
N SER A 16 56.44 -6.73 -35.81
CA SER A 16 56.75 -8.12 -36.18
C SER A 16 57.65 -8.88 -35.18
N GLY A 17 57.33 -10.17 -34.93
CA GLY A 17 58.25 -11.31 -34.68
C GLY A 17 58.73 -11.64 -33.25
N PRO A 18 59.29 -12.86 -32.97
CA PRO A 18 59.59 -13.95 -33.90
C PRO A 18 59.14 -15.39 -33.50
N VAL A 19 59.51 -16.34 -34.37
CA VAL A 19 59.16 -17.77 -34.55
C VAL A 19 60.10 -18.73 -33.81
N SER A 20 59.62 -19.92 -33.41
CA SER A 20 60.31 -21.25 -33.28
C SER A 20 59.46 -22.17 -32.37
N ASN A 21 59.15 -23.47 -32.55
CA ASN A 21 59.49 -24.54 -33.49
C ASN A 21 58.38 -25.64 -33.40
N ARG A 22 58.17 -26.41 -34.47
CA ARG A 22 57.30 -27.63 -34.63
C ARG A 22 57.86 -28.86 -33.84
N PRO A 23 57.19 -30.04 -33.67
CA PRO A 23 56.29 -30.70 -34.65
C PRO A 23 55.04 -31.48 -34.14
N ASP A 24 54.12 -31.69 -35.09
CA ASP A 24 53.20 -32.82 -35.39
C ASP A 24 52.61 -33.69 -34.26
N SER A 25 51.27 -33.75 -34.19
CA SER A 25 50.47 -34.97 -34.49
C SER A 25 48.98 -34.78 -34.16
N ASP A 26 48.16 -35.30 -35.08
CA ASP A 26 46.79 -35.80 -34.92
C ASP A 26 45.65 -34.84 -34.59
N SER A 27 44.92 -34.51 -35.66
CA SER A 27 43.52 -34.09 -35.63
C SER A 27 42.62 -35.28 -35.29
N PRO A 28 41.56 -35.09 -34.49
CA PRO A 28 40.35 -35.86 -34.66
C PRO A 28 39.20 -34.95 -35.04
N ASP A 29 38.77 -35.12 -36.28
CA ASP A 29 37.39 -35.14 -36.77
C ASP A 29 36.35 -34.22 -36.13
N SER A 30 35.88 -33.33 -36.99
CA SER A 30 34.57 -32.71 -36.99
C SER A 30 33.45 -33.72 -36.70
N ILE A 31 32.90 -33.69 -35.48
CA ILE A 31 31.58 -34.28 -35.20
C ILE A 31 30.53 -33.19 -35.39
N ILE A 32 29.94 -33.20 -36.58
CA ILE A 32 28.62 -32.63 -36.84
C ILE A 32 27.64 -33.28 -35.85
N PRO A 33 26.92 -32.55 -34.99
CA PRO A 33 25.83 -33.16 -34.24
C PRO A 33 24.69 -33.40 -35.24
N GLY A 34 24.69 -34.62 -35.80
CA GLY A 34 23.59 -35.13 -36.58
C GLY A 34 22.30 -35.04 -35.78
N SER A 35 21.27 -34.47 -36.42
CA SER A 35 19.85 -34.79 -36.27
C SER A 35 19.51 -35.66 -35.03
N ALA A 36 19.47 -35.03 -33.85
CA ALA A 36 18.80 -35.64 -32.71
C ALA A 36 17.31 -35.68 -33.03
N ASN A 37 16.83 -36.88 -33.35
CA ASN A 37 15.43 -37.18 -33.65
C ASN A 37 14.55 -36.53 -32.57
N PRO A 38 13.62 -35.60 -32.91
CA PRO A 38 12.83 -34.86 -31.92
C PRO A 38 12.07 -35.79 -30.96
N SER A 39 11.76 -37.00 -31.41
CA SER A 39 11.17 -38.08 -30.61
C SER A 39 12.00 -38.50 -29.39
N SER A 40 13.34 -38.42 -29.42
CA SER A 40 14.20 -38.83 -28.30
C SER A 40 14.14 -37.85 -27.12
N LYS A 41 14.06 -36.54 -27.42
CA LYS A 41 13.88 -35.49 -26.40
C LYS A 41 12.48 -35.53 -25.79
N TYR A 42 11.46 -35.75 -26.63
CA TYR A 42 10.10 -36.01 -26.14
C TYR A 42 10.04 -37.27 -25.29
N GLN A 43 10.76 -38.35 -25.63
CA GLN A 43 10.81 -39.57 -24.83
C GLN A 43 11.56 -39.39 -23.51
N TYR A 44 12.63 -38.59 -23.46
CA TYR A 44 13.35 -38.29 -22.23
C TYR A 44 12.53 -37.40 -21.28
N GLU A 45 11.85 -36.38 -21.82
CA GLU A 45 10.90 -35.54 -21.06
C GLU A 45 9.67 -36.35 -20.61
N ARG A 46 9.20 -37.31 -21.42
CA ARG A 46 8.12 -38.24 -21.05
C ARG A 46 8.55 -39.20 -19.95
N LYS A 47 9.79 -39.73 -19.98
CA LYS A 47 10.39 -40.58 -18.92
C LYS A 47 10.62 -39.80 -17.61
N GLN A 48 11.07 -38.55 -17.67
CA GLN A 48 11.14 -37.69 -16.48
C GLN A 48 9.74 -37.35 -15.95
N SER A 49 8.75 -37.14 -16.84
CA SER A 49 7.36 -36.93 -16.45
C SER A 49 6.69 -38.18 -15.88
N SER A 50 7.06 -39.38 -16.33
CA SER A 50 6.53 -40.66 -15.81
C SER A 50 7.20 -41.04 -14.49
N SER A 51 8.49 -40.75 -14.33
CA SER A 51 9.21 -40.88 -13.05
C SER A 51 8.64 -39.95 -11.96
N ARG A 52 8.11 -38.77 -12.33
CA ARG A 52 7.35 -37.89 -11.43
C ARG A 52 5.90 -38.32 -11.18
N ARG A 53 5.31 -39.16 -12.05
CA ARG A 53 3.92 -39.66 -11.92
C ARG A 53 3.77 -40.83 -10.94
N GLY A 54 4.86 -41.52 -10.58
CA GLY A 54 4.87 -42.69 -9.71
C GLY A 54 5.41 -42.48 -8.30
N ALA A 55 5.80 -41.26 -7.91
CA ALA A 55 6.21 -40.98 -6.55
C ALA A 55 4.98 -40.93 -5.63
N SER A 56 4.48 -42.10 -5.22
CA SER A 56 3.56 -42.21 -4.10
C SER A 56 4.21 -41.51 -2.91
N VAL A 57 3.55 -40.48 -2.38
CA VAL A 57 3.99 -39.82 -1.16
C VAL A 57 4.17 -40.90 -0.09
N SER A 58 5.38 -41.02 0.48
CA SER A 58 5.67 -42.13 1.39
C SER A 58 4.72 -42.07 2.60
N PRO A 59 4.23 -43.22 3.10
CA PRO A 59 3.34 -43.25 4.27
C PRO A 59 3.97 -42.56 5.49
N GLU A 60 5.30 -42.65 5.63
CA GLU A 60 6.08 -41.96 6.66
C GLU A 60 6.01 -40.44 6.52
N PHE A 61 6.03 -39.91 5.29
CA PHE A 61 5.92 -38.47 5.06
C PHE A 61 4.51 -37.96 5.39
N VAL A 62 3.46 -38.69 5.02
CA VAL A 62 2.07 -38.35 5.38
C VAL A 62 1.90 -38.39 6.90
N ALA A 63 2.47 -39.40 7.56
CA ALA A 63 2.48 -39.49 9.02
C ALA A 63 3.23 -38.32 9.67
N GLN A 64 4.37 -37.91 9.12
CA GLN A 64 5.16 -36.78 9.61
C GLN A 64 4.41 -35.43 9.46
N VAL A 65 3.73 -35.21 8.33
CA VAL A 65 2.87 -34.04 8.11
C VAL A 65 1.67 -34.06 9.05
N TYR A 66 1.07 -35.23 9.29
CA TYR A 66 -0.04 -35.41 10.22
C TYR A 66 0.37 -35.17 11.69
N GLU A 67 1.53 -35.66 12.10
CA GLU A 67 2.09 -35.44 13.44
C GLU A 67 2.45 -33.97 13.68
N THR A 68 3.07 -33.31 12.71
CA THR A 68 3.37 -31.88 12.81
C THR A 68 2.09 -31.04 12.87
N THR A 69 1.08 -31.33 12.06
CA THR A 69 -0.23 -30.66 12.16
C THR A 69 -0.95 -30.95 13.49
N GLN A 70 -0.88 -32.16 14.02
CA GLN A 70 -1.40 -32.52 15.34
C GLN A 70 -0.65 -31.80 16.47
N GLN A 71 0.69 -31.69 16.41
CA GLN A 71 1.47 -30.93 17.38
C GLN A 71 1.12 -29.44 17.35
N LEU A 72 0.92 -28.86 16.16
CA LEU A 72 0.46 -27.48 16.00
C LEU A 72 -0.96 -27.29 16.59
N LYS A 73 -1.86 -28.26 16.39
CA LYS A 73 -3.22 -28.27 16.97
C LYS A 73 -3.22 -28.43 18.49
N ARG A 74 -2.37 -29.29 19.04
CA ARG A 74 -2.17 -29.44 20.50
C ARG A 74 -1.59 -28.18 21.13
N ARG A 75 -0.63 -27.55 20.45
CA ARG A 75 -0.08 -26.24 20.84
C ARG A 75 -1.13 -25.13 20.76
N SER A 76 -2.03 -25.13 19.78
CA SER A 76 -3.11 -24.12 19.70
C SER A 76 -4.15 -24.28 20.81
N LEU A 77 -4.48 -25.52 21.21
CA LEU A 77 -5.41 -25.82 22.30
C LEU A 77 -4.85 -25.43 23.69
N ALA A 78 -3.55 -25.59 23.91
CA ALA A 78 -2.86 -25.15 25.14
C ALA A 78 -2.82 -23.61 25.33
N ARG A 79 -3.26 -22.84 24.33
CA ARG A 79 -3.15 -21.37 24.24
C ARG A 79 -4.51 -20.66 24.30
N ARG A 80 -5.56 -21.26 24.90
CA ARG A 80 -6.87 -20.62 25.08
C ARG A 80 -6.72 -19.22 25.70
N GLY A 81 -7.13 -18.19 24.95
CA GLY A 81 -7.04 -16.78 25.36
C GLY A 81 -5.88 -15.96 24.75
N LEU A 82 -5.07 -16.54 23.86
CA LEU A 82 -4.12 -15.80 23.01
C LEU A 82 -4.60 -15.84 21.56
N LEU A 83 -4.63 -14.69 20.89
CA LEU A 83 -5.02 -14.58 19.49
C LEU A 83 -3.80 -14.80 18.61
N ASP A 84 -3.93 -15.75 17.68
CA ASP A 84 -2.91 -16.03 16.67
C ASP A 84 -2.96 -14.96 15.57
N PRO A 85 -1.90 -14.16 15.38
CA PRO A 85 -1.85 -13.19 14.30
C PRO A 85 -1.94 -13.82 12.90
N LEU A 86 -1.59 -15.10 12.74
CA LEU A 86 -1.45 -15.76 11.44
C LEU A 86 -2.62 -16.67 11.06
N ASN A 87 -3.46 -17.10 11.99
CA ASN A 87 -4.51 -18.08 11.69
C ASN A 87 -5.93 -17.60 12.02
N SER A 88 -6.07 -16.50 12.78
CA SER A 88 -7.40 -16.04 13.21
C SER A 88 -8.08 -15.17 12.15
N SER A 89 -9.16 -15.69 11.55
CA SER A 89 -10.05 -14.93 10.66
C SER A 89 -10.79 -13.81 11.40
N LEU A 90 -11.02 -13.97 12.71
CA LEU A 90 -11.59 -12.95 13.57
C LEU A 90 -10.69 -11.72 13.70
N LEU A 91 -9.37 -11.91 13.84
CA LEU A 91 -8.44 -10.80 13.91
C LEU A 91 -8.36 -10.06 12.58
N LEU A 92 -8.45 -10.76 11.44
CA LEU A 92 -8.50 -10.11 10.13
C LEU A 92 -9.76 -9.23 9.99
N LYS A 93 -10.93 -9.73 10.39
CA LYS A 93 -12.17 -8.94 10.40
C LYS A 93 -12.05 -7.74 11.33
N TRP A 94 -11.46 -7.93 12.51
CA TRP A 94 -11.21 -6.85 13.46
C TRP A 94 -10.23 -5.81 12.91
N ASP A 95 -9.15 -6.23 12.25
CA ASP A 95 -8.18 -5.34 11.61
C ASP A 95 -8.84 -4.51 10.49
N ILE A 96 -9.85 -5.04 9.78
CA ILE A 96 -10.66 -4.27 8.83
C ILE A 96 -11.54 -3.26 9.56
N VAL A 97 -12.22 -3.65 10.65
CA VAL A 97 -13.04 -2.74 11.46
C VAL A 97 -12.19 -1.59 12.02
N THR A 98 -10.99 -1.87 12.54
CA THR A 98 -10.09 -0.83 13.05
C THR A 98 -9.50 0.02 11.92
N ALA A 99 -9.21 -0.54 10.75
CA ALA A 99 -8.83 0.24 9.56
C ALA A 99 -9.92 1.24 9.15
N LEU A 100 -11.19 0.79 9.11
CA LEU A 100 -12.33 1.64 8.81
C LEU A 100 -12.53 2.72 9.87
N ALA A 101 -12.40 2.37 11.16
CA ALA A 101 -12.47 3.34 12.26
C ALA A 101 -11.32 4.37 12.19
N LEU A 102 -10.11 3.97 11.80
CA LEU A 102 -8.99 4.88 11.58
C LEU A 102 -9.26 5.83 10.42
N LEU A 103 -9.77 5.33 9.30
CA LEU A 103 -10.13 6.16 8.15
C LEU A 103 -11.24 7.16 8.52
N PHE A 104 -12.26 6.69 9.23
CA PHE A 104 -13.34 7.53 9.76
C PHE A 104 -12.81 8.63 10.68
N THR A 105 -11.89 8.30 11.59
CA THR A 105 -11.28 9.29 12.49
C THR A 105 -10.42 10.29 11.72
N ALA A 106 -9.70 9.84 10.69
CA ALA A 106 -8.82 10.67 9.86
C ALA A 106 -9.59 11.73 9.06
N THR A 107 -10.84 11.46 8.69
CA THR A 107 -11.69 12.37 7.92
C THR A 107 -12.67 13.14 8.80
N LEU A 108 -13.38 12.47 9.71
CA LEU A 108 -14.41 13.14 10.48
C LEU A 108 -13.83 14.10 11.53
N THR A 109 -12.74 13.75 12.20
CA THR A 109 -12.20 14.58 13.29
C THR A 109 -11.77 15.97 12.80
N PRO A 110 -10.97 16.12 11.72
CA PRO A 110 -10.62 17.44 11.19
C PRO A 110 -11.86 18.20 10.68
N PHE A 111 -12.80 17.51 10.03
CA PHE A 111 -14.03 18.11 9.53
C PHE A 111 -14.90 18.68 10.66
N GLU A 112 -15.11 17.91 11.72
CA GLU A 112 -15.88 18.35 12.89
C GLU A 112 -15.28 19.60 13.51
N ILE A 113 -13.96 19.62 13.70
CA ILE A 113 -13.26 20.75 14.34
C ILE A 113 -13.33 22.01 13.47
N ALA A 114 -13.27 21.85 12.14
CA ALA A 114 -13.27 22.97 11.21
C ALA A 114 -14.67 23.51 10.87
N PHE A 115 -15.67 22.63 10.76
CA PHE A 115 -16.99 22.99 10.21
C PHE A 115 -18.16 22.82 11.18
N ILE A 116 -18.06 21.95 12.21
CA ILE A 116 -19.19 21.63 13.10
C ILE A 116 -18.96 22.17 14.51
N ASP A 117 -19.70 23.20 14.87
CA ASP A 117 -19.83 23.64 16.26
C ASP A 117 -20.89 22.78 16.98
N GLN A 118 -20.46 21.69 17.60
CA GLN A 118 -21.38 20.87 18.39
C GLN A 118 -21.71 21.57 19.72
N ALA A 119 -22.97 21.98 19.89
CA ALA A 119 -23.54 22.08 21.22
C ALA A 119 -23.67 20.65 21.75
N GLU A 120 -22.90 20.30 22.78
CA GLU A 120 -22.79 18.94 23.31
C GLU A 120 -24.07 18.52 24.02
N SER A 121 -25.11 18.18 23.26
CA SER A 121 -26.26 17.46 23.80
C SER A 121 -25.93 15.97 23.81
N PRO A 122 -26.12 15.26 24.94
CA PRO A 122 -25.83 13.82 25.05
C PRO A 122 -26.74 12.95 24.17
N ALA A 123 -27.84 13.50 23.66
CA ALA A 123 -28.78 12.82 22.76
C ALA A 123 -28.46 13.02 21.27
N ASN A 124 -27.43 13.80 20.93
CA ASN A 124 -27.05 14.02 19.53
C ASN A 124 -26.47 12.74 18.92
N ALA A 125 -26.99 12.32 17.75
CA ALA A 125 -26.50 11.15 17.02
C ALA A 125 -24.98 11.21 16.75
N TRP A 126 -24.46 12.40 16.45
CA TRP A 126 -23.02 12.64 16.25
C TRP A 126 -22.17 12.30 17.47
N PHE A 127 -22.64 12.66 18.68
CA PHE A 127 -21.95 12.34 19.92
C PHE A 127 -21.88 10.83 20.15
N ILE A 128 -22.97 10.10 19.85
CA ILE A 128 -23.04 8.64 19.98
C ILE A 128 -22.06 7.98 19.01
N VAL A 129 -22.04 8.41 17.74
CA VAL A 129 -21.13 7.86 16.73
C VAL A 129 -19.66 8.02 17.16
N ASN A 130 -19.28 9.22 17.61
CA ASN A 130 -17.93 9.46 18.12
C ASN A 130 -17.59 8.56 19.33
N ARG A 131 -18.56 8.33 20.22
CA ARG A 131 -18.37 7.47 21.40
C ARG A 131 -18.21 5.99 21.02
N VAL A 132 -18.94 5.52 20.01
CA VAL A 132 -18.80 4.16 19.47
C VAL A 132 -17.42 3.96 18.86
N VAL A 133 -16.94 4.93 18.08
CA VAL A 133 -15.59 4.86 17.48
C VAL A 133 -14.51 4.84 18.55
N ASP A 134 -14.65 5.66 19.59
CA ASP A 134 -13.73 5.63 20.74
C ASP A 134 -13.76 4.27 21.48
N LEU A 135 -14.93 3.65 21.62
CA LEU A 135 -15.04 2.31 22.20
C LEU A 135 -14.30 1.26 21.37
N ILE A 136 -14.38 1.32 20.03
CA ILE A 136 -13.63 0.41 19.14
C ILE A 136 -12.13 0.51 19.41
N PHE A 137 -11.58 1.72 19.58
CA PHE A 137 -10.15 1.90 19.86
C PHE A 137 -9.73 1.48 21.26
N ILE A 138 -10.62 1.58 22.25
CA ILE A 138 -10.40 1.04 23.60
C ILE A 138 -10.36 -0.49 23.55
N VAL A 139 -11.30 -1.13 22.83
CA VAL A 139 -11.30 -2.57 22.64
C VAL A 139 -10.05 -3.03 21.88
N ASP A 140 -9.63 -2.30 20.84
CA ASP A 140 -8.38 -2.57 20.10
C ASP A 140 -7.14 -2.52 21.01
N MET A 141 -7.06 -1.50 21.88
CA MET A 141 -6.00 -1.38 22.88
C MET A 141 -5.98 -2.59 23.83
N VAL A 142 -7.15 -3.02 24.32
CA VAL A 142 -7.26 -4.20 25.20
C VAL A 142 -6.86 -5.48 24.46
N LEU A 143 -7.32 -5.66 23.22
CA LEU A 143 -6.98 -6.82 22.38
C LEU A 143 -5.48 -6.93 22.13
N GLN A 144 -4.75 -5.81 22.09
CA GLN A 144 -3.30 -5.82 21.89
C GLN A 144 -2.52 -6.54 23.00
N PHE A 145 -3.06 -6.63 24.22
CA PHE A 145 -2.49 -7.46 25.30
C PHE A 145 -2.68 -8.97 25.09
N PHE A 146 -3.57 -9.35 24.16
CA PHE A 146 -3.91 -10.73 23.83
C PHE A 146 -3.35 -11.24 22.51
N ILE A 147 -2.78 -10.36 21.69
CA ILE A 147 -2.16 -10.72 20.41
C ILE A 147 -0.70 -11.09 20.62
N ALA A 148 -0.29 -12.25 20.10
CA ALA A 148 1.11 -12.66 20.11
C ALA A 148 1.94 -11.83 19.12
N TYR A 149 3.18 -11.51 19.47
CA TYR A 149 4.09 -10.75 18.61
C TYR A 149 5.22 -11.62 18.08
N GLU A 150 5.80 -11.18 16.98
CA GLU A 150 6.92 -11.85 16.33
C GLU A 150 8.23 -11.18 16.71
N ASP A 151 9.22 -11.98 17.11
CA ASP A 151 10.52 -11.45 17.47
C ASP A 151 11.40 -11.26 16.22
N ARG A 152 11.49 -10.01 15.75
CA ARG A 152 12.33 -9.66 14.59
C ARG A 152 13.82 -9.83 14.85
N GLN A 153 14.28 -9.82 16.11
CA GLN A 153 15.71 -9.92 16.45
C GLN A 153 16.21 -11.38 16.46
N LYS A 154 15.44 -12.31 17.05
CA LYS A 154 15.78 -13.74 16.97
C LYS A 154 15.79 -14.27 15.53
N ASN A 155 14.90 -13.74 14.69
CA ASN A 155 14.87 -14.04 13.25
C ASN A 155 16.15 -13.61 12.50
N LYS A 156 16.94 -12.66 13.03
CA LYS A 156 18.25 -12.27 12.47
C LYS A 156 19.42 -13.10 13.01
N ALA A 157 19.32 -13.59 14.26
CA ALA A 157 20.39 -14.35 14.93
C ALA A 157 20.51 -15.81 14.43
N HIS A 158 19.44 -16.41 13.91
CA HIS A 158 19.47 -17.70 13.21
C HIS A 158 19.99 -17.60 11.75
N GLY A 159 20.95 -16.72 11.50
CA GLY A 159 21.58 -16.51 10.19
C GLY A 159 22.53 -17.63 9.71
N LYS A 160 22.30 -18.90 10.10
CA LYS A 160 23.12 -20.05 9.66
C LYS A 160 22.32 -21.32 9.32
N GLY A 161 21.01 -21.23 9.11
CA GLY A 161 20.20 -22.39 8.70
C GLY A 161 19.10 -22.01 7.72
N PHE A 162 18.90 -22.85 6.71
CA PHE A 162 17.94 -22.76 5.61
C PHE A 162 16.44 -22.71 6.05
N PHE A 163 16.15 -22.78 7.36
CA PHE A 163 14.80 -22.78 7.92
C PHE A 163 14.47 -21.45 8.61
N TYR A 164 13.79 -20.55 7.90
CA TYR A 164 13.16 -19.36 8.49
C TYR A 164 11.80 -19.72 9.11
N THR A 165 11.77 -20.43 10.23
CA THR A 165 10.53 -20.56 11.01
C THR A 165 10.31 -19.30 11.83
N ARG A 166 9.32 -18.48 11.44
CA ARG A 166 8.87 -17.27 12.14
C ARG A 166 8.44 -17.66 13.56
N GLU A 167 9.32 -17.51 14.54
CA GLU A 167 9.02 -17.89 15.92
C GLU A 167 8.13 -16.81 16.56
N VAL A 168 6.85 -17.13 16.72
CA VAL A 168 5.89 -16.27 17.43
C VAL A 168 6.06 -16.51 18.94
N ILE A 169 6.23 -15.43 19.72
CA ILE A 169 6.36 -15.51 21.18
C ILE A 169 4.97 -15.47 21.81
N TRP A 170 4.64 -16.52 22.56
CA TRP A 170 3.31 -16.71 23.18
C TRP A 170 3.26 -16.36 24.67
N ASP A 171 4.39 -15.96 25.27
CA ASP A 171 4.49 -15.66 26.70
C ASP A 171 3.77 -14.37 27.07
N ARG A 172 2.70 -14.46 27.88
CA ARG A 172 1.87 -13.32 28.30
C ARG A 172 2.69 -12.17 28.92
N ARG A 173 3.61 -12.47 29.84
CA ARG A 173 4.45 -11.46 30.50
C ARG A 173 5.39 -10.75 29.52
N ARG A 174 5.89 -11.46 28.51
CA ARG A 174 6.74 -10.86 27.47
C ARG A 174 5.92 -9.98 26.53
N ILE A 175 4.74 -10.43 26.14
CA ILE A 175 3.77 -9.65 25.33
C ILE A 175 3.46 -8.32 26.04
N TRP A 176 3.13 -8.37 27.33
CA TRP A 176 2.80 -7.17 28.10
C TRP A 176 3.96 -6.19 28.20
N ARG A 177 5.16 -6.66 28.54
CA ARG A 177 6.34 -5.78 28.61
C ARG A 177 6.67 -5.15 27.26
N HIS A 178 6.63 -5.93 26.19
CA HIS A 178 6.89 -5.45 24.84
C HIS A 178 5.88 -4.37 24.43
N TYR A 179 4.60 -4.57 24.75
CA TYR A 179 3.55 -3.60 24.44
C TYR A 179 3.65 -2.33 25.31
N LEU A 180 3.83 -2.47 26.62
CA LEU A 180 3.91 -1.35 27.57
C LEU A 180 5.12 -0.42 27.33
N LEU A 181 6.26 -0.97 26.90
CA LEU A 181 7.44 -0.17 26.54
C LEU A 181 7.40 0.42 25.12
N GLY A 182 6.56 -0.12 24.25
CA GLY A 182 6.53 0.24 22.82
C GLY A 182 5.40 1.20 22.48
N SER A 183 4.24 0.63 22.13
CA SER A 183 3.12 1.39 21.55
C SER A 183 2.04 1.80 22.57
N PHE A 184 2.13 1.34 23.82
CA PHE A 184 1.13 1.68 24.83
C PHE A 184 1.03 3.18 25.12
N SER A 185 2.14 3.92 25.09
CA SER A 185 2.13 5.38 25.29
C SER A 185 1.32 6.11 24.23
N VAL A 186 1.50 5.73 22.96
CA VAL A 186 0.72 6.22 21.81
C VAL A 186 -0.76 5.90 22.02
N ASP A 187 -1.06 4.69 22.49
CA ASP A 187 -2.43 4.24 22.67
C ASP A 187 -3.13 4.98 23.83
N LEU A 188 -2.42 5.21 24.94
CA LEU A 188 -2.91 5.94 26.11
C LEU A 188 -3.16 7.42 25.81
N VAL A 189 -2.17 8.12 25.23
CA VAL A 189 -2.30 9.55 24.86
C VAL A 189 -3.49 9.75 23.94
N SER A 190 -3.73 8.79 23.05
CA SER A 190 -4.82 8.90 22.11
C SER A 190 -6.22 8.85 22.72
N ILE A 191 -6.39 8.23 23.90
CA ILE A 191 -7.69 8.11 24.59
C ILE A 191 -7.99 9.36 25.44
N LEU A 192 -6.96 10.13 25.79
CA LEU A 192 -7.07 11.31 26.65
C LEU A 192 -8.05 12.37 26.12
N PRO A 193 -8.08 12.74 24.82
CA PRO A 193 -9.08 13.68 24.29
C PRO A 193 -10.52 13.16 24.42
N SER A 194 -10.73 11.85 24.23
CA SER A 194 -12.06 11.22 24.36
C SER A 194 -12.62 11.30 25.79
N PHE A 195 -11.74 11.31 26.79
CA PHE A 195 -12.10 11.55 28.18
C PHE A 195 -12.47 13.01 28.43
N LEU A 196 -11.70 13.95 27.85
CA LEU A 196 -12.00 15.38 27.93
C LEU A 196 -13.32 15.75 27.24
N ASP A 197 -13.74 15.02 26.21
CA ASP A 197 -15.05 15.19 25.56
C ASP A 197 -16.25 14.80 26.46
N VAL A 198 -16.03 14.24 27.65
CA VAL A 198 -17.09 14.01 28.66
C VAL A 198 -17.12 15.14 29.69
N LEU A 199 -16.04 15.91 29.80
CA LEU A 199 -15.87 16.92 30.84
C LEU A 199 -16.94 18.03 30.80
N PRO A 200 -17.34 18.58 29.63
CA PRO A 200 -18.37 19.62 29.59
C PRO A 200 -19.71 19.15 30.17
N LEU A 201 -20.10 17.90 29.89
CA LEU A 201 -21.30 17.26 30.45
C LEU A 201 -21.22 17.17 31.99
N MET A 202 -20.03 16.88 32.52
CA MET A 202 -19.80 16.83 33.98
C MET A 202 -19.83 18.25 34.58
N THR A 203 -19.24 19.25 33.91
CA THR A 203 -19.17 20.62 34.43
C THR A 203 -20.50 21.37 34.39
N GLN A 204 -21.42 20.97 33.50
CA GLN A 204 -22.77 21.52 33.43
C GLN A 204 -23.57 21.22 34.70
N GLU A 205 -23.33 20.09 35.35
CA GLU A 205 -23.88 19.76 36.68
C GLU A 205 -23.27 20.63 37.80
N PHE A 206 -22.03 21.11 37.63
CA PHE A 206 -21.28 21.85 38.66
C PHE A 206 -21.26 23.38 38.48
N ASN A 207 -21.96 23.95 37.50
CA ASN A 207 -22.01 25.41 37.22
C ASN A 207 -20.62 26.09 37.11
N ILE A 208 -19.60 25.36 36.64
CA ILE A 208 -18.26 25.94 36.42
C ILE A 208 -18.26 26.62 35.05
N GLY A 209 -18.26 27.96 35.03
CA GLY A 209 -18.21 28.74 33.79
C GLY A 209 -16.86 28.60 33.09
N ILE A 210 -16.81 27.89 31.96
CA ILE A 210 -15.62 27.78 31.11
C ILE A 210 -15.65 28.91 30.07
N ASP A 211 -14.54 29.65 29.96
CA ASP A 211 -14.38 30.72 28.97
C ASP A 211 -14.52 30.17 27.54
N THR A 212 -15.16 30.96 26.67
CA THR A 212 -15.34 30.68 25.23
C THR A 212 -14.03 30.37 24.50
N ARG A 213 -12.90 30.95 24.93
CA ARG A 213 -11.56 30.64 24.40
C ARG A 213 -11.08 29.26 24.80
N ALA A 214 -11.31 28.85 26.05
CA ALA A 214 -11.00 27.51 26.51
C ALA A 214 -11.84 26.46 25.77
N MET A 215 -13.12 26.74 25.50
CA MET A 215 -13.96 25.87 24.67
C MET A 215 -13.48 25.73 23.23
N ARG A 216 -12.84 26.75 22.65
CA ARG A 216 -12.18 26.64 21.33
C ARG A 216 -10.88 25.83 21.39
N ALA A 217 -10.07 26.03 22.44
CA ALA A 217 -8.84 25.27 22.63
C ALA A 217 -9.11 23.77 22.87
N LEU A 218 -10.12 23.43 23.68
CA LEU A 218 -10.55 22.04 23.92
C LEU A 218 -10.97 21.33 22.62
N ARG A 219 -11.58 22.04 21.68
CA ARG A 219 -11.92 21.49 20.36
C ARG A 219 -10.69 21.13 19.54
N VAL A 220 -9.67 22.00 19.49
CA VAL A 220 -8.43 21.73 18.75
C VAL A 220 -7.65 20.57 19.38
N LEU A 221 -7.73 20.36 20.70
CA LEU A 221 -7.12 19.20 21.36
C LEU A 221 -7.67 17.86 20.84
N ARG A 222 -8.87 17.81 20.23
CA ARG A 222 -9.37 16.59 19.58
C ARG A 222 -8.50 16.13 18.41
N LEU A 223 -7.71 17.01 17.79
CA LEU A 223 -6.72 16.62 16.76
C LEU A 223 -5.66 15.66 17.31
N ILE A 224 -5.43 15.62 18.63
CA ILE A 224 -4.55 14.63 19.27
C ILE A 224 -5.05 13.19 19.00
N LYS A 225 -6.36 12.98 18.73
CA LYS A 225 -6.90 11.68 18.30
C LYS A 225 -6.24 11.18 17.01
N LEU A 226 -5.71 12.06 16.15
CA LEU A 226 -5.00 11.67 14.92
C LEU A 226 -3.67 10.97 15.20
N ILE A 227 -3.11 11.05 16.40
CA ILE A 227 -1.94 10.25 16.81
C ILE A 227 -2.22 8.74 16.63
N ARG A 228 -3.49 8.32 16.72
CA ARG A 228 -3.91 6.92 16.45
C ARG A 228 -3.59 6.47 15.03
N LEU A 229 -3.41 7.38 14.05
CA LEU A 229 -3.05 7.02 12.69
C LEU A 229 -1.66 6.37 12.60
N MET A 230 -0.78 6.57 13.58
CA MET A 230 0.47 5.82 13.69
C MET A 230 0.24 4.29 13.78
N ARG A 231 -0.94 3.87 14.26
CA ARG A 231 -1.35 2.45 14.28
C ARG A 231 -1.63 1.88 12.89
N ALA A 232 -1.99 2.71 11.91
CA ALA A 232 -2.31 2.28 10.56
C ALA A 232 -1.17 1.47 9.94
N GLN A 233 0.09 1.81 10.25
CA GLN A 233 1.27 1.05 9.80
C GLN A 233 1.20 -0.44 10.21
N ARG A 234 0.75 -0.73 11.44
CA ARG A 234 0.61 -2.10 11.95
C ARG A 234 -0.53 -2.86 11.28
N VAL A 235 -1.62 -2.17 10.98
CA VAL A 235 -2.81 -2.77 10.35
C VAL A 235 -2.54 -3.05 8.87
N ILE A 236 -1.99 -2.07 8.15
CA ILE A 236 -1.65 -2.18 6.73
C ILE A 236 -0.66 -3.33 6.50
N SER A 237 0.37 -3.46 7.33
CA SER A 237 1.35 -4.55 7.18
C SER A 237 0.71 -5.94 7.34
N ARG A 238 -0.23 -6.09 8.29
CA ARG A 238 -0.94 -7.36 8.51
C ARG A 238 -1.91 -7.67 7.37
N VAL A 239 -2.69 -6.68 6.95
CA VAL A 239 -3.68 -6.81 5.87
C VAL A 239 -3.00 -7.04 4.51
N SER A 240 -1.92 -6.33 4.20
CA SER A 240 -1.16 -6.48 2.94
C SER A 240 -0.62 -7.91 2.76
N SER A 241 -0.19 -8.57 3.84
CA SER A 241 0.27 -9.98 3.78
C SER A 241 -0.84 -11.01 3.56
N ARG A 242 -2.09 -10.61 3.80
CA ARG A 242 -3.29 -11.47 3.77
C ARG A 242 -4.06 -11.35 2.47
N ILE A 243 -4.15 -10.15 1.92
CA ILE A 243 -4.89 -9.91 0.69
C ILE A 243 -3.94 -10.12 -0.50
N SER A 244 -4.31 -11.01 -1.41
CA SER A 244 -3.56 -11.32 -2.63
C SER A 244 -3.68 -10.24 -3.71
N ILE A 245 -3.56 -8.96 -3.33
CA ILE A 245 -3.56 -7.83 -4.27
C ILE A 245 -2.16 -7.70 -4.87
N SER A 246 -2.08 -7.46 -6.17
CA SER A 246 -0.80 -7.17 -6.85
C SER A 246 -0.13 -5.93 -6.24
N HIS A 247 1.20 -5.92 -6.17
CA HIS A 247 1.95 -4.78 -5.63
C HIS A 247 1.56 -3.46 -6.32
N THR A 248 1.37 -3.50 -7.64
CA THR A 248 0.87 -2.41 -8.49
C THR A 248 -0.43 -1.79 -7.96
N SER A 249 -1.43 -2.63 -7.67
CA SER A 249 -2.72 -2.17 -7.17
C SER A 249 -2.64 -1.65 -5.73
N GLN A 250 -1.75 -2.21 -4.89
CA GLN A 250 -1.53 -1.69 -3.53
C GLN A 250 -0.96 -0.27 -3.56
N THR A 251 0.03 -0.01 -4.42
CA THR A 251 0.60 1.33 -4.61
C THR A 251 -0.45 2.31 -5.12
N LEU A 252 -1.24 1.94 -6.12
CA LEU A 252 -2.29 2.80 -6.67
C LEU A 252 -3.34 3.20 -5.62
N ILE A 253 -3.85 2.23 -4.87
CA ILE A 253 -4.84 2.48 -3.80
C ILE A 253 -4.22 3.38 -2.73
N SER A 254 -2.97 3.11 -2.32
CA SER A 254 -2.27 3.92 -1.32
C SER A 254 -2.09 5.37 -1.76
N CYS A 255 -1.69 5.61 -3.02
CA CYS A 255 -1.55 6.96 -3.57
C CYS A 255 -2.90 7.69 -3.63
N LEU A 256 -3.96 7.01 -4.08
CA LEU A 256 -5.29 7.61 -4.17
C LEU A 256 -5.82 8.00 -2.78
N VAL A 257 -5.71 7.12 -1.79
CA VAL A 257 -6.10 7.41 -0.40
C VAL A 257 -5.28 8.57 0.16
N ALA A 258 -3.96 8.60 -0.10
CA ALA A 258 -3.08 9.66 0.38
C ALA A 258 -3.47 11.04 -0.19
N ILE A 259 -3.77 11.15 -1.49
CA ILE A 259 -4.16 12.42 -2.11
C ILE A 259 -5.50 12.90 -1.58
N LEU A 260 -6.52 12.03 -1.52
CA LEU A 260 -7.85 12.39 -1.04
C LEU A 260 -7.84 12.82 0.42
N LEU A 261 -7.04 12.15 1.25
CA LEU A 261 -6.90 12.51 2.65
C LEU A 261 -6.12 13.81 2.82
N ALA A 262 -5.07 14.03 2.03
CA ALA A 262 -4.30 15.27 2.04
C ALA A 262 -5.14 16.47 1.59
N SER A 263 -5.91 16.34 0.50
CA SER A 263 -6.79 17.42 0.03
C SER A 263 -7.88 17.73 1.05
N HIS A 264 -8.42 16.71 1.73
CA HIS A 264 -9.35 16.89 2.83
C HIS A 264 -8.72 17.61 4.03
N TRP A 265 -7.50 17.23 4.45
CA TRP A 265 -6.80 17.89 5.55
C TRP A 265 -6.47 19.34 5.24
N TYR A 266 -6.00 19.63 4.02
CA TYR A 266 -5.75 21.00 3.58
C TYR A 266 -7.02 21.84 3.62
N ALA A 267 -8.15 21.29 3.17
CA ALA A 267 -9.44 21.98 3.21
C ALA A 267 -9.87 22.29 4.64
N CYS A 268 -9.72 21.32 5.55
CA CYS A 268 -10.04 21.51 6.96
C CYS A 268 -9.10 22.52 7.63
N ILE A 269 -7.80 22.54 7.28
CA ILE A 269 -6.85 23.53 7.79
C ILE A 269 -7.25 24.94 7.34
N MET A 270 -7.61 25.14 6.07
CA MET A 270 -8.06 26.42 5.55
C MET A 270 -9.36 26.90 6.20
N ALA A 271 -10.34 26.01 6.34
CA ALA A 271 -11.58 26.34 7.04
C ALA A 271 -11.36 26.66 8.53
N LEU A 272 -10.51 25.88 9.20
CA LEU A 272 -10.15 26.11 10.60
C LEU A 272 -9.43 27.46 10.77
N GLN A 273 -8.46 27.79 9.93
CA GLN A 273 -7.77 29.08 9.95
C GLN A 273 -8.76 30.25 9.75
N ALA A 274 -9.67 30.16 8.78
CA ALA A 274 -10.67 31.19 8.53
C ALA A 274 -11.66 31.33 9.71
N SER A 275 -12.01 30.23 10.39
CA SER A 275 -12.86 30.25 11.58
C SER A 275 -12.23 31.06 12.74
N PHE A 276 -10.90 31.03 12.87
CA PHE A 276 -10.14 31.77 13.89
C PHE A 276 -9.90 33.24 13.53
N HIS A 277 -9.91 33.59 12.23
CA HIS A 277 -9.73 34.98 11.81
C HIS A 277 -10.89 35.87 12.30
N PRO A 278 -10.69 37.14 12.69
CA PRO A 278 -11.79 38.00 13.14
C PRO A 278 -12.89 38.18 12.09
N SER A 279 -12.50 38.41 10.84
CA SER A 279 -13.35 38.67 9.67
C SER A 279 -13.14 37.59 8.60
N LEU A 280 -14.20 36.99 8.07
CA LEU A 280 -14.17 35.99 7.00
C LEU A 280 -13.88 36.63 5.63
N SER A 281 -14.33 37.87 5.40
CA SER A 281 -14.07 38.64 4.17
C SER A 281 -12.58 38.91 3.93
N ASP A 282 -11.76 38.97 4.98
CA ASP A 282 -10.30 39.18 4.87
C ASP A 282 -9.52 37.89 4.64
N THR A 283 -10.21 36.75 4.51
CA THR A 283 -9.59 35.45 4.26
C THR A 283 -9.65 35.09 2.78
N PHE A 284 -9.17 33.89 2.43
CA PHE A 284 -9.34 33.31 1.10
C PHE A 284 -10.80 33.40 0.61
N LEU A 285 -11.79 33.25 1.50
CA LEU A 285 -13.21 33.32 1.16
C LEU A 285 -13.60 34.63 0.49
N GLY A 286 -13.20 35.78 1.05
CA GLY A 286 -13.47 37.08 0.42
C GLY A 286 -12.60 37.34 -0.80
N THR A 287 -11.35 36.83 -0.81
CA THR A 287 -10.45 36.99 -1.97
C THR A 287 -10.99 36.29 -3.22
N PHE A 288 -11.66 35.14 -3.06
CA PHE A 288 -12.32 34.41 -4.15
C PHE A 288 -13.78 34.86 -4.39
N GLY A 289 -14.25 35.91 -3.71
CA GLY A 289 -15.59 36.47 -3.92
C GLY A 289 -16.74 35.64 -3.34
N TYR A 290 -16.47 34.67 -2.45
CA TYR A 290 -17.53 33.88 -1.79
C TYR A 290 -18.34 34.68 -0.77
N CYS A 291 -17.83 35.84 -0.35
CA CYS A 291 -18.47 36.75 0.59
C CYS A 291 -18.98 38.04 -0.08
N ASP A 292 -18.93 38.12 -1.41
CA ASP A 292 -19.42 39.29 -2.14
C ASP A 292 -20.94 39.22 -2.31
N ASP A 293 -21.61 40.39 -2.27
CA ASP A 293 -23.08 40.52 -2.41
C ASP A 293 -23.64 39.90 -3.70
N SER A 294 -22.80 39.75 -4.73
CA SER A 294 -23.16 39.08 -5.99
C SER A 294 -23.47 37.59 -5.82
N PHE A 295 -22.87 36.93 -4.83
CA PHE A 295 -23.10 35.53 -4.50
C PHE A 295 -24.42 35.31 -3.73
N ALA A 296 -24.84 36.31 -2.95
CA ALA A 296 -26.03 36.28 -2.09
C ALA A 296 -27.37 36.21 -2.85
N THR A 297 -27.37 36.41 -4.17
CA THR A 297 -28.60 36.47 -4.98
C THR A 297 -29.22 35.10 -5.26
N SER A 298 -28.57 33.98 -4.89
CA SER A 298 -28.97 32.63 -5.33
C SER A 298 -29.52 31.69 -4.25
N THR A 299 -29.65 32.11 -2.99
CA THR A 299 -30.20 31.22 -1.96
C THR A 299 -30.90 32.02 -0.87
N GLU A 300 -32.23 31.86 -0.76
CA GLU A 300 -33.00 32.34 0.38
C GLU A 300 -32.43 31.69 1.65
N ALA A 301 -31.78 32.51 2.49
CA ALA A 301 -31.22 32.07 3.75
C ALA A 301 -32.36 31.69 4.72
N THR A 302 -32.72 30.41 4.76
CA THR A 302 -33.58 29.88 5.83
C THR A 302 -32.85 30.08 7.15
N THR A 303 -33.33 31.06 7.92
CA THR A 303 -32.83 31.44 9.23
C THR A 303 -33.25 30.37 10.24
N GLU A 304 -32.66 29.17 10.17
CA GLU A 304 -32.81 28.20 11.23
C GLU A 304 -31.94 28.64 12.42
N SER A 305 -32.63 29.17 13.43
CA SER A 305 -32.14 29.68 14.71
C SER A 305 -31.39 28.65 15.60
N GLY A 306 -30.94 27.52 15.05
CA GLY A 306 -30.22 26.44 15.74
C GLY A 306 -28.72 26.33 15.40
N GLY A 307 -28.20 27.17 14.51
CA GLY A 307 -26.81 27.07 14.04
C GLY A 307 -25.75 27.35 15.12
N GLY A 308 -24.67 26.56 15.13
CA GLY A 308 -23.49 26.76 15.97
C GLY A 308 -22.83 28.14 15.80
N VAL A 309 -21.79 28.45 16.58
CA VAL A 309 -21.13 29.78 16.57
C VAL A 309 -20.58 30.11 15.16
N LEU A 310 -20.04 29.11 14.46
CA LEU A 310 -19.52 29.22 13.10
C LEU A 310 -20.62 29.54 12.08
N ALA A 311 -21.76 28.83 12.13
CA ALA A 311 -22.89 29.08 11.22
C ALA A 311 -23.47 30.49 11.40
N ARG A 312 -23.53 30.98 12.65
CA ARG A 312 -23.94 32.36 12.93
C ARG A 312 -22.94 33.39 12.42
N LYS A 313 -21.64 33.09 12.44
CA LYS A 313 -20.60 33.96 11.88
C LYS A 313 -20.70 33.99 10.34
N LEU A 314 -20.86 32.83 9.72
CA LEU A 314 -21.04 32.68 8.27
C LEU A 314 -22.25 33.47 7.77
N ALA A 315 -23.41 33.31 8.41
CA ALA A 315 -24.64 34.02 8.04
C ALA A 315 -24.55 35.55 8.20
N ARG A 316 -23.65 36.06 9.05
CA ARG A 316 -23.45 37.50 9.27
C ARG A 316 -22.49 38.13 8.28
N GLU A 317 -21.41 37.44 7.94
CA GLU A 317 -20.29 38.00 7.18
C GLU A 317 -20.27 37.59 5.70
N CYS A 318 -20.89 36.45 5.35
CA CYS A 318 -20.94 35.94 3.98
C CYS A 318 -22.36 35.39 3.70
N PRO A 319 -23.36 36.28 3.47
CA PRO A 319 -24.74 35.86 3.23
C PRO A 319 -24.84 35.05 1.92
N GLY A 320 -25.45 33.87 1.99
CA GLY A 320 -25.64 32.97 0.83
C GLY A 320 -24.64 31.82 0.73
N LEU A 321 -23.57 31.80 1.53
CA LEU A 321 -22.62 30.69 1.57
C LEU A 321 -23.07 29.61 2.56
N ASP A 322 -23.38 28.41 2.05
CA ASP A 322 -23.66 27.24 2.89
C ASP A 322 -22.38 26.50 3.31
N LEU A 323 -22.44 25.74 4.40
CA LEU A 323 -21.32 24.97 4.94
C LEU A 323 -20.82 23.93 3.94
N ALA A 324 -21.73 23.31 3.16
CA ALA A 324 -21.36 22.38 2.11
C ALA A 324 -20.60 23.07 0.97
N GLN A 325 -21.03 24.27 0.56
CA GLN A 325 -20.36 25.06 -0.45
C GLN A 325 -18.97 25.52 0.02
N TRP A 326 -18.84 25.94 1.28
CA TRP A 326 -17.54 26.25 1.87
C TRP A 326 -16.60 25.04 1.84
N TYR A 327 -17.08 23.86 2.24
CA TYR A 327 -16.27 22.64 2.17
C TYR A 327 -15.80 22.34 0.74
N ILE A 328 -16.70 22.40 -0.24
CA ILE A 328 -16.38 22.15 -1.65
C ILE A 328 -15.36 23.17 -2.18
N ALA A 329 -15.53 24.45 -1.84
CA ALA A 329 -14.59 25.51 -2.20
C ALA A 329 -13.20 25.30 -1.59
N ALA A 330 -13.12 24.93 -0.31
CA ALA A 330 -11.85 24.63 0.35
C ALA A 330 -11.20 23.37 -0.21
N PHE A 331 -11.98 22.34 -0.56
CA PHE A 331 -11.49 21.10 -1.15
C PHE A 331 -10.99 21.28 -2.58
N SER A 332 -11.70 22.07 -3.41
CA SER A 332 -11.26 22.39 -4.77
C SER A 332 -9.97 23.20 -4.74
N TRP A 333 -9.87 24.21 -3.87
CA TRP A 333 -8.64 24.97 -3.64
C TRP A 333 -7.48 24.06 -3.21
N SER A 334 -7.72 23.18 -2.24
CA SER A 334 -6.71 22.23 -1.75
C SER A 334 -6.20 21.30 -2.84
N SER A 335 -7.11 20.82 -3.68
CA SER A 335 -6.77 19.97 -4.82
C SER A 335 -5.88 20.71 -5.81
N MET A 336 -6.22 21.96 -6.15
CA MET A 336 -5.40 22.82 -7.04
C MET A 336 -4.00 23.10 -6.49
N VAL A 337 -3.88 23.30 -5.17
CA VAL A 337 -2.59 23.54 -4.50
C VAL A 337 -1.73 22.29 -4.51
N ILE A 338 -2.30 21.12 -4.25
CA ILE A 338 -1.56 19.85 -4.25
C ILE A 338 -1.08 19.54 -5.67
N THR A 339 -1.96 19.61 -6.68
CA THR A 339 -1.61 19.27 -8.08
C THR A 339 -0.76 20.35 -8.77
N GLY A 340 -0.68 21.55 -8.19
CA GLY A 340 -0.06 22.71 -8.82
C GLY A 340 -0.81 23.22 -10.05
N THR A 341 -2.09 22.87 -10.20
CA THR A 341 -2.94 23.37 -11.31
C THR A 341 -3.57 24.72 -11.02
N GLY A 342 -3.49 25.21 -9.77
CA GLY A 342 -3.92 26.56 -9.42
C GLY A 342 -3.02 27.58 -10.09
N GLY A 343 -3.61 28.50 -10.87
CA GLY A 343 -2.88 29.64 -11.43
C GLY A 343 -2.37 30.60 -10.36
N THR A 344 -1.87 31.77 -10.77
CA THR A 344 -1.39 32.81 -9.85
C THR A 344 -2.47 33.43 -8.96
N ASP A 345 -3.73 33.14 -9.25
CA ASP A 345 -4.86 33.73 -8.54
C ASP A 345 -5.31 32.84 -7.37
N ALA A 346 -4.70 31.66 -7.21
CA ALA A 346 -4.98 30.72 -6.12
C ALA A 346 -4.22 31.03 -4.81
N TYR A 347 -3.45 32.12 -4.78
CA TYR A 347 -2.55 32.51 -3.70
C TYR A 347 -3.26 33.31 -2.59
N PRO A 348 -2.66 33.40 -1.37
CA PRO A 348 -3.37 33.75 -0.14
C PRO A 348 -3.95 35.17 -0.13
N SER A 349 -4.89 35.41 0.80
CA SER A 349 -5.50 36.72 0.98
C SER A 349 -4.45 37.82 1.18
N LYS A 350 -4.66 38.97 0.53
CA LYS A 350 -3.78 40.15 0.65
C LYS A 350 -3.84 40.77 2.07
N ASN A 351 -4.87 40.42 2.84
CA ASN A 351 -5.21 41.06 4.09
C ASN A 351 -4.69 40.30 5.32
N SER A 352 -4.26 39.03 5.17
CA SER A 352 -3.82 38.21 6.30
C SER A 352 -2.41 37.62 6.10
N VAL A 353 -1.44 38.15 6.85
CA VAL A 353 -0.05 37.65 6.86
C VAL A 353 0.02 36.21 7.39
N ALA A 354 -0.80 35.89 8.40
CA ALA A 354 -0.84 34.55 8.99
C ALA A 354 -1.35 33.50 8.00
N GLU A 355 -2.38 33.84 7.21
CA GLU A 355 -2.86 33.01 6.10
C GLU A 355 -1.76 32.81 5.05
N THR A 356 -1.07 33.89 4.70
CA THR A 356 0.01 33.84 3.70
C THR A 356 1.12 32.87 4.09
N ILE A 357 1.57 32.94 5.34
CA ILE A 357 2.60 32.03 5.86
C ILE A 357 2.11 30.57 5.80
N LEU A 358 0.87 30.32 6.24
CA LEU A 358 0.28 28.99 6.23
C LEU A 358 0.16 28.42 4.80
N VAL A 359 -0.33 29.21 3.85
CA VAL A 359 -0.49 28.79 2.46
C VAL A 359 0.86 28.50 1.82
N VAL A 360 1.91 29.29 2.09
CA VAL A 360 3.27 29.01 1.60
C VAL A 360 3.75 27.63 2.09
N PHE A 361 3.54 27.29 3.36
CA PHE A 361 3.86 25.96 3.87
C PHE A 361 3.05 24.87 3.16
N LEU A 362 1.74 25.04 3.03
CA LEU A 362 0.87 24.07 2.35
C LEU A 362 1.28 23.84 0.89
N VAL A 363 1.66 24.89 0.16
CA VAL A 363 2.15 24.80 -1.22
C VAL A 363 3.44 23.98 -1.30
N ILE A 364 4.42 24.24 -0.42
CA ILE A 364 5.69 23.49 -0.39
C ILE A 364 5.43 22.00 -0.10
N PHE A 365 4.65 21.69 0.93
CA PHE A 365 4.31 20.30 1.26
C PHE A 365 3.45 19.63 0.17
N GLY A 366 2.55 20.38 -0.47
CA GLY A 366 1.71 19.91 -1.56
C GLY A 366 2.53 19.51 -2.78
N ALA A 367 3.50 20.35 -3.16
CA ALA A 367 4.42 20.06 -4.26
C ALA A 367 5.26 18.78 -4.02
N LEU A 368 5.74 18.58 -2.79
CA LEU A 368 6.46 17.36 -2.41
C LEU A 368 5.57 16.11 -2.49
N LEU A 369 4.34 16.20 -1.97
CA LEU A 369 3.37 15.11 -2.00
C LEU A 369 3.01 14.73 -3.44
N TRP A 370 2.74 15.71 -4.29
CA TRP A 370 2.41 15.48 -5.70
C TRP A 370 3.58 14.86 -6.47
N THR A 371 4.81 15.31 -6.20
CA THR A 371 6.01 14.73 -6.80
C THR A 371 6.16 13.25 -6.44
N GLN A 372 5.90 12.87 -5.18
CA GLN A 372 5.94 11.47 -4.74
C GLN A 372 4.87 10.61 -5.41
N VAL A 373 3.65 11.14 -5.53
CA VAL A 373 2.55 10.47 -6.24
C VAL A 373 2.92 10.23 -7.70
N LEU A 374 3.44 11.25 -8.38
CA LEU A 374 3.83 11.15 -9.79
C LEU A 374 4.95 10.12 -9.97
N ALA A 375 5.95 10.12 -9.08
CA ALA A 375 7.03 9.14 -9.10
C ALA A 375 6.51 7.71 -8.89
N ALA A 376 5.61 7.50 -7.92
CA ALA A 376 5.01 6.20 -7.66
C ALA A 376 4.14 5.70 -8.83
N PHE A 377 3.42 6.60 -9.49
CA PHE A 377 2.65 6.27 -10.69
C PHE A 377 3.56 5.88 -11.86
N CYS A 378 4.64 6.61 -12.08
CA CYS A 378 5.65 6.28 -13.10
C CYS A 378 6.29 4.91 -12.83
N ASP A 379 6.70 4.65 -11.59
CA ASP A 379 7.30 3.36 -11.18
C ASP A 379 6.31 2.18 -11.35
N MET A 380 5.05 2.41 -10.99
CA MET A 380 3.99 1.44 -11.20
C MET A 380 3.75 1.18 -12.69
N ALA A 381 3.65 2.22 -13.52
CA ALA A 381 3.38 2.11 -14.95
C ALA A 381 4.50 1.39 -15.70
N THR A 382 5.76 1.63 -15.31
CA THR A 382 6.91 0.93 -15.88
C THR A 382 6.99 -0.52 -15.42
N ASN A 383 6.54 -0.87 -14.21
CA ASN A 383 6.64 -2.22 -13.64
C ASN A 383 5.34 -3.04 -13.64
N ALA A 384 4.27 -2.55 -14.30
CA ALA A 384 2.95 -3.20 -14.26
C ALA A 384 2.91 -4.60 -14.90
N ASP A 385 3.71 -4.85 -15.94
CA ASP A 385 3.83 -6.16 -16.60
C ASP A 385 5.30 -6.50 -16.89
N PRO A 386 6.02 -7.10 -15.91
CA PRO A 386 7.41 -7.49 -16.12
C PRO A 386 7.59 -8.49 -17.26
N GLY A 387 6.59 -9.35 -17.52
CA GLY A 387 6.67 -10.33 -18.61
C GLY A 387 6.55 -9.70 -20.00
N ALA A 388 5.74 -8.65 -20.15
CA ALA A 388 5.71 -7.88 -21.40
C ALA A 388 7.01 -7.10 -21.63
N ILE A 389 7.65 -6.59 -20.58
CA ILE A 389 8.92 -5.88 -20.68
C ILE A 389 10.03 -6.83 -21.12
N GLU A 390 10.16 -8.00 -20.47
CA GLU A 390 11.14 -9.02 -20.84
C GLU A 390 10.97 -9.46 -22.30
N TYR A 391 9.72 -9.66 -22.74
CA TYR A 391 9.43 -9.99 -24.13
C TYR A 391 9.83 -8.87 -25.12
N ARG A 392 9.55 -7.60 -24.80
CA ARG A 392 9.97 -6.47 -25.64
C ARG A 392 11.50 -6.41 -25.76
N GLN A 393 12.21 -6.54 -24.64
CA GLN A 393 13.67 -6.57 -24.61
C GLN A 393 14.24 -7.72 -25.46
N LEU A 394 13.63 -8.91 -25.40
CA LEU A 394 14.03 -10.05 -26.22
C LEU A 394 13.83 -9.77 -27.73
N VAL A 395 12.70 -9.18 -28.11
CA VAL A 395 12.44 -8.83 -29.52
C VAL A 395 13.45 -7.79 -30.01
N ASP A 396 13.79 -6.80 -29.18
CA ASP A 396 14.81 -5.79 -29.51
C ASP A 396 16.20 -6.40 -29.68
N GLU A 397 16.56 -7.38 -28.84
CA GLU A 397 17.80 -8.13 -28.96
C GLU A 397 17.85 -8.96 -30.24
N VAL A 398 16.75 -9.63 -30.61
CA VAL A 398 16.64 -10.37 -31.87
C VAL A 398 16.79 -9.44 -33.07
N ASN A 399 16.18 -8.26 -33.03
CA ASN A 399 16.31 -7.26 -34.10
C ASN A 399 17.77 -6.78 -34.23
N ARG A 400 18.43 -6.52 -33.10
CA ARG A 400 19.85 -6.13 -33.06
C ARG A 400 20.75 -7.21 -33.64
N PHE A 401 20.52 -8.48 -33.26
CA PHE A 401 21.23 -9.63 -33.81
C PHE A 401 21.05 -9.75 -35.34
N CYS A 402 19.82 -9.63 -35.82
CA CYS A 402 19.52 -9.67 -37.25
C CYS A 402 20.29 -8.60 -38.06
N HIS A 403 20.42 -7.40 -37.49
CA HIS A 403 21.12 -6.28 -38.13
C HIS A 403 22.65 -6.45 -38.07
N GLN A 404 23.18 -6.96 -36.96
CA GLN A 404 24.62 -7.21 -36.80
C GLN A 404 25.11 -8.27 -37.79
N GLU A 405 24.38 -9.37 -37.91
CA GLU A 405 24.72 -10.49 -38.81
C GLU A 405 24.25 -10.28 -40.26
N LYS A 406 23.63 -9.13 -40.57
CA LYS A 406 23.12 -8.79 -41.91
C LYS A 406 22.23 -9.88 -42.52
N LEU A 407 21.31 -10.44 -41.72
CA LEU A 407 20.44 -11.54 -42.15
C LEU A 407 19.46 -11.09 -43.26
N PRO A 408 19.10 -11.97 -44.22
CA PRO A 408 18.10 -11.65 -45.23
C PRO A 408 16.72 -11.40 -44.62
N GLN A 409 15.96 -10.47 -45.21
CA GLN A 409 14.70 -9.97 -44.65
C GLN A 409 13.67 -11.09 -44.35
N GLU A 410 13.64 -12.13 -45.19
CA GLU A 410 12.74 -13.26 -45.00
C GLU A 410 13.05 -14.04 -43.70
N LEU A 411 14.33 -14.24 -43.38
CA LEU A 411 14.75 -14.90 -42.15
C LEU A 411 14.43 -14.05 -40.91
N GLN A 412 14.60 -12.73 -41.01
CA GLN A 412 14.25 -11.79 -39.93
C GLN A 412 12.75 -11.82 -39.59
N ILE A 413 11.88 -11.98 -40.59
CA ILE A 413 10.43 -12.10 -40.39
C ILE A 413 10.11 -13.42 -39.67
N ARG A 414 10.69 -14.54 -40.13
CA ARG A 414 10.49 -15.86 -39.50
C ARG A 414 10.96 -15.89 -38.04
N LEU A 415 12.11 -15.26 -37.76
CA LEU A 415 12.63 -15.12 -36.39
C LEU A 415 11.68 -14.37 -35.47
N ARG A 416 11.16 -13.22 -35.90
CA ARG A 416 10.18 -12.45 -35.12
C ARG A 416 8.88 -13.23 -34.89
N GLN A 417 8.37 -13.91 -35.90
CA GLN A 417 7.17 -14.76 -35.78
C GLN A 417 7.37 -15.91 -34.79
N TYR A 418 8.54 -16.56 -34.84
CA TYR A 418 8.89 -17.64 -33.90
C TYR A 418 8.88 -17.16 -32.44
N PHE A 419 9.54 -16.04 -32.15
CA PHE A 419 9.58 -15.50 -30.79
C PHE A 419 8.20 -14.97 -30.35
N ALA A 420 7.41 -14.40 -31.26
CA ALA A 420 6.02 -14.00 -30.99
C ALA A 420 5.14 -15.20 -30.60
N GLN A 421 5.23 -16.31 -31.34
CA GLN A 421 4.51 -17.54 -31.00
C GLN A 421 4.94 -18.10 -29.63
N ARG A 422 6.23 -17.99 -29.28
CA ARG A 422 6.77 -18.47 -27.99
C ARG A 422 6.51 -17.57 -26.78
N ARG A 423 5.84 -16.43 -26.93
CA ARG A 423 5.55 -15.50 -25.82
C ARG A 423 4.90 -16.19 -24.61
N HIS A 424 3.97 -17.11 -24.84
CA HIS A 424 3.27 -17.84 -23.77
C HIS A 424 4.20 -18.80 -23.00
N ILE A 425 5.17 -19.42 -23.67
CA ILE A 425 6.15 -20.33 -23.05
C ILE A 425 7.13 -19.55 -22.17
N LEU A 426 7.56 -18.37 -22.63
CA LEU A 426 8.40 -17.45 -21.84
C LEU A 426 7.69 -17.05 -20.54
N LYS A 427 6.40 -16.71 -20.63
CA LYS A 427 5.57 -16.41 -19.45
C LYS A 427 5.49 -17.59 -18.49
N ALA A 428 5.30 -18.81 -18.99
CA ALA A 428 5.26 -20.02 -18.17
C ALA A 428 6.60 -20.29 -17.46
N ARG A 429 7.74 -20.06 -18.13
CA ARG A 429 9.07 -20.23 -17.54
C ARG A 429 9.30 -19.28 -16.36
N SER A 430 8.84 -18.04 -16.47
CA SER A 430 8.89 -17.05 -15.38
C SER A 430 8.11 -17.55 -14.15
N THR A 431 6.92 -18.12 -14.33
CA THR A 431 6.14 -18.73 -13.24
C THR A 431 6.85 -19.92 -12.59
N THR A 432 7.49 -20.80 -13.38
CA THR A 432 8.27 -21.92 -12.84
C THR A 432 9.45 -21.45 -11.98
N SER A 433 10.07 -20.31 -12.31
CA SER A 433 11.15 -19.74 -11.50
C SER A 433 10.71 -19.37 -10.08
N VAL A 434 9.43 -19.03 -9.88
CA VAL A 434 8.86 -18.70 -8.56
C VAL A 434 8.85 -19.93 -7.67
N VAL A 435 8.53 -21.11 -8.22
CA VAL A 435 8.53 -22.38 -7.48
C VAL A 435 9.93 -22.66 -6.93
N HIS A 436 10.98 -22.45 -7.73
CA HIS A 436 12.36 -22.65 -7.30
C HIS A 436 12.83 -21.69 -6.20
N LYS A 437 12.14 -20.55 -6.00
CA LYS A 437 12.43 -19.59 -4.92
C LYS A 437 11.72 -19.93 -3.59
N MET A 438 10.75 -20.84 -3.60
CA MET A 438 10.03 -21.27 -2.39
C MET A 438 10.90 -22.19 -1.52
N SER A 439 10.57 -22.35 -0.23
CA SER A 439 11.21 -23.37 0.62
C SER A 439 10.87 -24.78 0.12
N SER A 440 11.72 -25.78 0.40
CA SER A 440 11.50 -27.16 -0.03
C SER A 440 10.14 -27.73 0.44
N THR A 441 9.70 -27.38 1.65
CA THR A 441 8.39 -27.76 2.18
C THR A 441 7.23 -27.12 1.43
N LEU A 442 7.31 -25.81 1.16
CA LEU A 442 6.27 -25.09 0.43
C LEU A 442 6.21 -25.52 -1.04
N GLN A 443 7.36 -25.80 -1.65
CA GLN A 443 7.45 -26.37 -2.99
C GLN A 443 6.68 -27.71 -3.07
N GLN A 444 6.86 -28.58 -2.08
CA GLN A 444 6.15 -29.86 -2.02
C GLN A 444 4.64 -29.65 -1.89
N GLU A 445 4.19 -28.81 -0.96
CA GLU A 445 2.76 -28.51 -0.78
C GLU A 445 2.12 -27.95 -2.05
N VAL A 446 2.74 -26.94 -2.66
CA VAL A 446 2.23 -26.33 -3.90
C VAL A 446 2.22 -27.32 -5.05
N THR A 447 3.27 -28.13 -5.20
CA THR A 447 3.35 -29.13 -6.28
C THR A 447 2.27 -30.19 -6.12
N LEU A 448 2.02 -30.66 -4.89
CA LEU A 448 0.96 -31.62 -4.59
C LEU A 448 -0.42 -31.05 -4.91
N LEU A 449 -0.71 -29.81 -4.51
CA LEU A 449 -2.01 -29.18 -4.78
C LEU A 449 -2.25 -28.93 -6.27
N VAL A 450 -1.23 -28.45 -6.98
CA VAL A 450 -1.30 -28.25 -8.43
C VAL A 450 -1.56 -29.59 -9.13
N GLN A 451 -0.80 -30.63 -8.79
CA GLN A 451 -0.93 -31.96 -9.39
C GLN A 451 -2.27 -32.63 -9.06
N TYR A 452 -2.78 -32.44 -7.84
CA TYR A 452 -4.11 -32.90 -7.44
C TYR A 452 -5.22 -32.27 -8.30
N HIS A 453 -5.17 -30.95 -8.50
CA HIS A 453 -6.15 -30.25 -9.33
C HIS A 453 -6.16 -30.73 -10.79
N TRP A 454 -4.97 -31.01 -11.37
CA TRP A 454 -4.85 -31.60 -12.70
C TRP A 454 -5.45 -33.01 -12.80
N ARG A 455 -5.44 -33.77 -11.70
CA ARG A 455 -5.96 -35.15 -11.66
C ARG A 455 -7.49 -35.19 -11.65
N ASP A 456 -8.13 -34.29 -10.91
CA ASP A 456 -9.59 -34.28 -10.73
C ASP A 456 -10.36 -33.56 -11.86
N VAL A 457 -9.75 -32.58 -12.54
CA VAL A 457 -10.45 -31.72 -13.53
C VAL A 457 -10.41 -32.27 -14.98
N GLY A 458 -9.74 -33.40 -15.23
CA GLY A 458 -9.88 -34.11 -16.50
C GLY A 458 -8.57 -34.56 -17.14
N ALA A 459 -7.89 -35.50 -16.51
CA ALA A 459 -7.28 -36.56 -17.30
C ALA A 459 -8.37 -37.63 -17.49
N PRO A 460 -8.78 -38.00 -18.73
CA PRO A 460 -9.54 -39.23 -18.91
C PRO A 460 -8.74 -40.32 -18.20
N ALA A 461 -9.38 -41.00 -17.26
CA ALA A 461 -8.80 -42.14 -16.60
C ALA A 461 -8.27 -43.05 -17.72
N ALA A 462 -6.97 -43.32 -17.70
CA ALA A 462 -6.44 -44.46 -18.42
C ALA A 462 -6.89 -45.72 -17.67
N ASP A 463 -8.21 -45.91 -17.57
CA ASP A 463 -8.85 -47.15 -17.18
C ASP A 463 -8.68 -48.08 -18.37
N GLY A 464 -7.55 -48.79 -18.40
CA GLY A 464 -7.26 -49.73 -19.46
C GLY A 464 -5.79 -49.84 -19.80
N PHE A 465 -4.95 -50.14 -18.81
CA PHE A 465 -3.84 -51.05 -19.07
C PHE A 465 -3.85 -52.10 -17.95
N PRO A 466 -3.96 -53.40 -18.28
CA PRO A 466 -3.83 -54.45 -17.28
C PRO A 466 -2.43 -54.37 -16.68
N ASP A 467 -2.35 -54.46 -15.36
CA ASP A 467 -1.15 -54.92 -14.69
C ASP A 467 -0.92 -56.41 -15.07
N ASP A 468 0.35 -56.80 -15.08
CA ASP A 468 0.93 -58.16 -15.26
C ASP A 468 1.04 -58.65 -16.73
N ASP A 469 2.21 -59.02 -17.27
CA ASP A 469 3.46 -59.59 -16.71
C ASP A 469 4.75 -58.91 -17.23
#